data_AF-A0A349CSL9-F1
#
_entry.id   AF-A0A349CSL9-F1
#
_cell.length_a   1.000
_cell.length_b   1.000
_cell.length_c   1.000
_cell.angle_alpha   90.00
_cell.angle_beta   90.00
_cell.angle_gamma   90.00
#
_symmetry.space_group_name_H-M   'P 1'
#
loop_
_entity.id
_entity.type
_entity.pdbx_description
1 polymer ?
#
loop_
_entity_poly.entity_id
_entity_poly.type
_entity_poly.pdbx_seq_one_letter_code
_entity_poly.pdbx_strand_id
1 'polypeptide(L)'
;GFGDRRKAQLQDIAILTGGQVITEEVGLKLENTTLDLLGRARKVIITKDETTIVEGAGEADQIEGRVTQIRREIDNTDSDYDREKLQER
;
A
#
# COMPACT_ATOMS: atom_id res chain seq x y z
N GLY A 1 1.10 -10.46 -2.35
CA GLY A 1 0.07 -10.86 -3.33
C GLY A 1 0.64 -11.11 -4.73
N PHE A 2 -0.23 -11.29 -5.72
CA PHE A 2 0.07 -11.45 -7.15
C PHE A 2 -0.83 -10.53 -8.00
N GLY A 3 -0.44 -10.20 -9.23
CA GLY A 3 -1.25 -9.40 -10.16
C GLY A 3 -1.67 -8.04 -9.61
N ASP A 4 -2.91 -7.63 -9.89
CA ASP A 4 -3.46 -6.34 -9.44
C ASP A 4 -3.52 -6.21 -7.92
N ARG A 5 -3.70 -7.33 -7.21
CA ARG A 5 -3.64 -7.35 -5.74
C ARG A 5 -2.25 -6.96 -5.23
N ARG A 6 -1.17 -7.36 -5.93
CA ARG A 6 0.19 -6.93 -5.57
C ARG A 6 0.34 -5.41 -5.76
N LYS A 7 -0.18 -4.86 -6.86
CA LYS A 7 -0.15 -3.40 -7.11
C LYS A 7 -0.89 -2.64 -6.03
N ALA A 8 -2.09 -3.11 -5.66
CA ALA A 8 -2.89 -2.50 -4.61
C ALA A 8 -2.18 -2.54 -3.24
N GLN A 9 -1.58 -3.68 -2.86
CA GLN A 9 -0.81 -3.81 -1.61
C GLN A 9 0.44 -2.91 -1.59
N LEU A 10 1.14 -2.75 -2.72
CA LEU A 10 2.26 -1.81 -2.82
C LEU A 10 1.80 -0.36 -2.65
N GLN A 11 0.64 -0.02 -3.21
CA GLN A 11 0.04 1.29 -3.01
C GLN A 11 -0.35 1.53 -1.55
N ASP A 12 -0.87 0.52 -0.84
CA ASP A 12 -1.20 0.61 0.58
C ASP A 12 0.05 0.90 1.41
N ILE A 13 1.16 0.19 1.14
CA ILE A 13 2.45 0.42 1.81
C ILE A 13 2.99 1.82 1.49
N ALA A 14 2.88 2.27 0.24
CA ALA A 14 3.31 3.60 -0.18
C ALA A 14 2.54 4.69 0.58
N ILE A 15 1.22 4.58 0.66
CA ILE A 15 0.37 5.53 1.42
C ILE A 15 0.72 5.49 2.92
N LEU A 16 0.88 4.30 3.51
CA LEU A 16 1.24 4.15 4.93
C LEU A 16 2.58 4.82 5.25
N THR A 17 3.54 4.76 4.33
CA THR A 17 4.92 5.23 4.57
C THR A 17 5.20 6.62 3.97
N GLY A 18 4.25 7.21 3.26
CA GLY A 18 4.43 8.48 2.54
C GLY A 18 5.34 8.37 1.32
N GLY A 19 5.52 7.17 0.77
CA GLY A 19 6.31 6.93 -0.44
C GLY A 19 5.46 6.87 -1.71
N GLN A 20 6.11 6.66 -2.85
CA GLN A 20 5.46 6.46 -4.13
C GLN A 20 5.89 5.14 -4.78
N VAL A 21 4.93 4.38 -5.30
CA VAL A 21 5.24 3.15 -6.05
C VAL A 21 5.87 3.53 -7.39
N ILE A 22 7.10 3.09 -7.61
CA ILE A 22 7.81 3.31 -8.87
C ILE A 22 7.35 2.29 -9.90
N THR A 23 6.59 2.74 -10.89
CA THR A 23 6.08 1.92 -11.98
C THR A 23 6.08 2.69 -13.29
N GLU A 24 6.44 2.02 -14.38
CA GLU A 24 6.45 2.61 -15.72
C GLU A 24 5.05 2.96 -16.21
N GLU A 25 4.00 2.32 -15.66
CA GLU A 25 2.59 2.59 -16.00
C GLU A 25 2.17 4.04 -15.74
N VAL A 26 2.83 4.71 -14.78
CA VAL A 26 2.59 6.12 -14.44
C VAL A 26 3.73 7.03 -14.90
N GLY A 27 4.60 6.53 -15.78
CA GLY A 27 5.72 7.28 -16.36
C GLY A 27 6.94 7.43 -15.44
N LEU A 28 6.97 6.72 -14.30
CA LEU A 28 8.13 6.73 -13.41
C LEU A 28 9.14 5.67 -13.83
N LYS A 29 10.42 6.03 -13.75
CA LYS A 29 11.53 5.13 -13.99
C LYS A 29 12.45 5.09 -12.79
N LEU A 30 12.96 3.90 -12.48
CA LEU A 30 13.87 3.69 -11.35
C LEU A 30 15.14 4.55 -11.44
N GLU A 31 15.62 4.83 -12.65
CA GLU A 31 16.80 5.69 -12.89
C GLU A 31 16.60 7.16 -12.48
N ASN A 32 15.35 7.63 -12.41
CA ASN A 32 15.01 9.02 -12.07
C ASN A 32 14.46 9.15 -10.65
N THR A 33 14.58 8.11 -9.83
CA THR A 33 14.01 8.10 -8.47
C THR A 33 14.80 9.00 -7.54
N THR A 34 14.10 9.78 -6.73
CA THR A 34 14.66 10.70 -5.74
C THR A 34 14.25 10.30 -4.32
N LEU A 35 14.91 10.87 -3.31
CA LEU A 35 14.68 10.52 -1.90
C LEU A 35 13.28 10.89 -1.39
N ASP A 36 12.63 11.88 -2.02
CA ASP A 36 11.25 12.29 -1.74
C ASP A 36 10.21 11.24 -2.15
N LEU A 37 10.57 10.32 -3.05
CA LEU A 37 9.70 9.21 -3.45
C LEU A 37 9.79 8.00 -2.49
N LEU A 38 10.80 7.99 -1.61
CA LEU A 38 11.01 6.89 -0.67
C LEU A 38 10.15 7.07 0.58
N GLY A 39 9.39 6.02 0.92
CA GLY A 39 8.63 5.97 2.17
C GLY A 39 9.53 5.90 3.40
N ARG A 40 8.99 6.34 4.55
CA ARG A 40 9.66 6.28 5.85
C ARG A 40 8.79 5.57 6.87
N ALA A 41 9.43 4.88 7.80
CA ALA A 41 8.80 4.27 8.95
C ALA A 41 9.77 4.29 10.13
N ARG A 42 9.24 4.32 11.35
CA ARG A 42 10.08 4.28 12.55
C ARG A 42 10.83 2.97 12.69
N LYS A 43 10.17 1.84 12.38
CA LYS A 43 10.75 0.51 12.52
C LYS A 43 10.21 -0.42 11.45
N VAL A 44 11.11 -1.19 10.86
CA VAL A 44 10.77 -2.29 9.96
C VAL A 44 11.39 -3.56 10.54
N ILE A 45 10.58 -4.60 10.70
CA ILE A 45 10.99 -5.92 11.21
C ILE A 45 10.77 -6.93 10.11
N ILE A 46 11.80 -7.69 9.77
CA ILE A 46 11.75 -8.73 8.73
C ILE A 46 12.18 -10.03 9.37
N THR A 47 11.32 -11.05 9.28
CA THR A 47 11.64 -12.42 9.65
C THR A 47 11.72 -13.29 8.39
N LYS A 48 11.85 -14.61 8.55
CA LYS A 48 11.84 -15.54 7.43
C LYS A 48 10.52 -15.48 6.63
N ASP A 49 9.41 -15.26 7.33
CA ASP A 49 8.07 -15.49 6.77
C ASP A 49 7.22 -14.20 6.72
N GLU A 50 7.60 -13.14 7.44
CA GLU A 50 6.81 -11.91 7.56
C GLU A 50 7.66 -10.63 7.52
N THR A 51 7.02 -9.54 7.08
CA THR A 51 7.55 -8.17 7.15
C THR A 51 6.52 -7.29 7.86
N THR A 52 6.96 -6.61 8.92
CA THR A 52 6.12 -5.69 9.70
C THR A 52 6.69 -4.27 9.61
N ILE A 53 5.84 -3.30 9.24
CA ILE A 53 6.17 -1.88 9.19
C ILE A 53 5.42 -1.19 10.32
N VAL A 54 6.14 -0.51 11.21
CA VAL A 54 5.58 0.14 12.41
C VAL A 54 5.78 1.66 12.31
N GLU A 55 4.69 2.40 12.55
CA GLU A 55 4.65 3.86 12.52
C GLU A 55 5.24 4.41 11.21
N GLY A 56 4.52 4.17 10.11
CA GLY A 56 4.81 4.78 8.81
C GLY A 56 4.57 6.30 8.85
N ALA A 57 5.35 7.05 8.08
CA ALA A 57 5.30 8.52 8.05
C ALA A 57 4.32 9.07 6.99
N GLY A 58 3.29 8.31 6.62
CA GLY A 58 2.24 8.75 5.71
C GLY A 58 1.32 9.80 6.32
N GLU A 59 0.74 10.64 5.46
CA GLU A 59 -0.24 11.66 5.85
C GLU A 59 -1.55 11.00 6.32
N ALA A 60 -2.06 11.44 7.47
CA ALA A 60 -3.26 10.84 8.10
C ALA A 60 -4.48 10.86 7.15
N ASP A 61 -4.69 11.98 6.44
CA ASP A 61 -5.81 12.15 5.50
C ASP A 61 -5.72 11.17 4.32
N GLN A 62 -4.50 10.87 3.84
CA GLN A 62 -4.30 9.92 2.75
C GLN A 62 -4.57 8.48 3.22
N ILE A 63 -4.15 8.15 4.44
CA ILE A 63 -4.42 6.85 5.05
C ILE A 63 -5.93 6.67 5.27
N GLU A 64 -6.62 7.67 5.83
CA GLU A 64 -8.08 7.61 6.02
C GLU A 64 -8.83 7.51 4.71
N GLY A 65 -8.41 8.28 3.69
CA GLY A 65 -8.96 8.18 2.34
C GLY A 65 -8.81 6.78 1.75
N ARG A 66 -7.64 6.14 1.96
CA ARG A 66 -7.39 4.78 1.49
C ARG A 66 -8.24 3.74 2.20
N VAL A 67 -8.36 3.82 3.53
CA VAL A 67 -9.23 2.94 4.32
C VAL A 67 -10.68 3.09 3.88
N THR A 68 -11.14 4.32 3.65
CA THR A 68 -12.50 4.59 3.17
C THR A 68 -12.74 4.00 1.79
N GLN A 69 -11.77 4.09 0.87
CA GLN A 69 -11.85 3.46 -0.44
C GLN A 69 -12.01 1.95 -0.31
N ILE A 70 -11.17 1.27 0.48
CA ILE A 70 -11.22 -0.18 0.67
C ILE A 70 -12.55 -0.61 1.28
N ARG A 71 -13.08 0.15 2.26
CA ARG A 71 -14.42 -0.11 2.84
C ARG A 71 -15.53 -0.04 1.79
N ARG A 72 -15.49 0.93 0.86
CA ARG A 72 -16.46 0.99 -0.24
C ARG A 72 -16.31 -0.18 -1.21
N GLU A 73 -15.08 -0.62 -1.49
CA GLU A 73 -14.83 -1.80 -2.33
C GLU A 73 -15.41 -3.07 -1.68
N ILE A 74 -15.32 -3.19 -0.35
CA ILE A 74 -15.92 -4.27 0.45
C ILE A 74 -17.45 -4.27 0.33
N ASP A 75 -18.08 -3.10 0.45
CA ASP A 75 -19.54 -2.97 0.39
C ASP A 75 -20.10 -3.26 -1.00
N ASN A 76 -19.30 -3.03 -2.05
CA ASN A 76 -19.71 -3.22 -3.45
C ASN A 76 -19.39 -4.62 -4.00
N THR A 77 -18.78 -5.52 -3.22
CA THR A 77 -18.50 -6.89 -3.67
C THR A 77 -19.49 -7.90 -3.12
N ASP A 78 -19.99 -8.75 -4.02
CA ASP A 78 -20.85 -9.89 -3.72
C ASP A 78 -20.03 -11.19 -3.50
N SER A 79 -18.71 -11.12 -3.62
CA SER A 79 -17.78 -12.24 -3.45
C SER A 79 -17.21 -12.26 -2.04
N ASP A 80 -17.53 -13.31 -1.27
CA ASP A 80 -16.99 -13.50 0.08
C ASP A 80 -15.46 -13.60 0.09
N TYR A 81 -14.87 -14.20 -0.94
CA TYR A 81 -13.43 -14.29 -1.11
C TYR A 81 -12.79 -12.90 -1.28
N ASP A 82 -13.36 -12.05 -2.14
CA ASP A 82 -12.83 -10.71 -2.37
C ASP A 82 -13.02 -9.83 -1.13
N ARG A 83 -14.15 -9.98 -0.45
CA ARG A 83 -14.44 -9.33 0.83
C ARG A 83 -13.38 -9.65 1.88
N GLU A 84 -13.06 -10.92 2.08
CA GLU A 84 -12.02 -11.37 3.00
C GLU A 84 -10.66 -10.76 2.62
N LYS A 85 -10.31 -10.75 1.33
CA LYS A 85 -9.01 -10.24 0.88
C LYS A 85 -8.89 -8.73 0.92
N LEU A 86 -10.00 -8.00 0.87
CA LEU A 86 -10.04 -6.56 1.10
C LEU A 86 -9.97 -6.22 2.59
N GLN A 87 -10.56 -7.02 3.48
CA GLN A 87 -10.46 -6.83 4.92
C GLN A 87 -9.04 -7.06 5.47
N GLU A 88 -8.24 -7.89 4.80
CA GLU A 88 -6.81 -8.07 5.10
C GLU A 88 -5.94 -6.83 4.78
N ARG A 89 -6.49 -5.85 4.05
CA ARG A 89 -5.78 -4.63 3.61
C ARG A 89 -6.19 -3.42 4.42
#